data_AF-A0A8T1DQX0-F1
#
_entry.id   AF-A0A8T1DQX0-F1
#
_cell.length_a   1.000
_cell.length_b   1.000
_cell.length_c   1.000
_cell.angle_alpha   90.00
_cell.angle_beta   90.00
_cell.angle_gamma   90.00
#
_symmetry.space_group_name_H-M   'P 1'
#
loop_
_entity.id
_entity.type
_entity.pdbx_description
1 polymer ?
#
loop_
_entity_poly.entity_id
_entity_poly.type
_entity_poly.pdbx_seq_one_letter_code
_entity_poly.pdbx_strand_id
1 'polypeptide(L)' 'MYLKIDYVRLYQDTSDDTDMAIGCDPDTHPTKQFIKDNIDDYIDDDNPDTPVSGMSFCDSNTDWHRHGHVL' A
#
# COMPACT_ATOMS: atom_id res chain seq x y z
N MET A 1 28.02 3.78 15.76
CA MET A 1 27.12 2.61 15.91
C MET A 1 26.70 2.22 14.50
N TYR A 2 26.89 0.96 14.09
CA TYR A 2 26.56 0.50 12.74
C TYR A 2 25.55 -0.65 12.82
N LEU A 3 24.37 -0.46 12.23
CA LEU A 3 23.33 -1.47 12.07
C LEU A 3 23.38 -1.98 10.63
N LYS A 4 23.55 -3.29 10.45
CA LYS A 4 23.49 -3.93 9.14
C LYS A 4 22.30 -4.91 9.13
N ILE A 5 21.38 -4.71 8.19
CA ILE A 5 20.20 -5.57 7.96
C ILE A 5 20.41 -6.24 6.61
N ASP A 6 20.45 -7.58 6.58
CA ASP A 6 20.66 -8.33 5.33
C ASP A 6 19.35 -8.56 4.56
N TYR A 7 18.22 -8.77 5.24
CA TYR A 7 16.89 -8.75 4.63
C TYR A 7 15.78 -8.56 5.68
N VAL A 8 14.65 -8.01 5.23
CA VAL A 8 13.39 -7.93 5.98
C VAL A 8 12.33 -8.69 5.20
N ARG A 9 11.47 -9.45 5.89
CA ARG A 9 10.26 -10.05 5.31
C ARG A 9 9.06 -9.58 6.11
N LEU A 10 8.02 -9.16 5.40
CA LEU A 10 6.70 -8.86 5.94
C LEU A 10 5.74 -9.96 5.49
N TYR A 11 4.95 -10.48 6.41
CA TYR A 11 3.89 -11.45 6.12
C TYR A 11 2.56 -10.84 6.56
N GLN A 12 1.55 -10.95 5.71
CA GLN A 12 0.18 -10.60 6.03
C GLN A 12 -0.46 -11.81 6.75
N ASP A 13 -1.04 -11.60 7.93
CA ASP A 13 -1.92 -12.57 8.58
C ASP A 13 -3.13 -12.88 7.68
N THR A 14 -3.36 -14.17 7.45
CA THR A 14 -4.40 -14.72 6.58
C THR A 14 -5.36 -15.64 7.34
N SER A 15 -5.41 -15.54 8.67
CA SER A 15 -6.35 -16.31 9.49
C SER A 15 -7.79 -15.82 9.29
N ASP A 16 -8.77 -16.71 9.50
CA ASP A 16 -10.19 -16.39 9.33
C ASP A 16 -10.70 -15.37 10.37
N ASP A 17 -9.98 -15.23 11.49
CA ASP A 17 -10.28 -14.31 12.60
C ASP A 17 -9.45 -13.01 12.54
N THR A 18 -8.77 -12.73 11.42
CA THR A 18 -7.94 -11.52 11.30
C THR A 18 -8.78 -10.26 11.09
N ASP A 19 -8.48 -9.20 11.84
CA ASP A 19 -9.06 -7.85 11.63
C ASP A 19 -8.44 -7.13 10.42
N MET A 20 -7.48 -7.75 9.74
CA MET A 20 -6.85 -7.15 8.59
C MET A 20 -7.74 -7.23 7.35
N ALA A 21 -7.86 -6.10 6.66
CA ALA A 21 -8.60 -6.06 5.41
C ALA A 21 -7.74 -6.65 4.28
N ILE A 22 -8.14 -7.82 3.78
CA ILE A 22 -7.46 -8.53 2.70
C ILE A 22 -8.14 -8.20 1.38
N GLY A 23 -7.41 -7.56 0.46
CA GLY A 23 -7.92 -7.16 -0.87
C GLY A 23 -7.45 -5.75 -1.26
N CYS A 24 -7.70 -5.35 -2.51
CA CYS A 24 -7.16 -4.09 -3.03
C CYS A 24 -8.06 -2.87 -2.77
N ASP A 25 -9.33 -3.06 -2.39
CA ASP A 25 -10.27 -1.98 -2.05
C ASP A 25 -11.19 -2.38 -0.89
N PRO A 26 -10.67 -2.40 0.35
CA PRO A 26 -11.49 -2.74 1.51
C PRO A 26 -12.40 -1.58 1.94
N ASP A 27 -13.68 -1.89 2.19
CA ASP A 27 -14.71 -0.90 2.60
C ASP A 27 -14.35 -0.08 3.86
N THR A 28 -13.44 -0.60 4.70
CA THR A 28 -12.99 0.06 5.92
C THR A 28 -11.94 1.14 5.69
N HIS A 29 -11.37 1.24 4.47
CA HIS A 29 -10.29 2.17 4.17
C HIS A 29 -10.78 3.38 3.36
N PRO A 30 -10.13 4.55 3.51
CA PRO A 30 -10.50 5.74 2.78
C PRO A 30 -10.39 5.56 1.26
N THR A 31 -11.39 6.02 0.54
CA THR A 31 -11.32 6.06 -0.93
C THR A 31 -10.26 7.04 -1.40
N LYS A 32 -9.78 6.86 -2.63
CA LYS A 32 -8.88 7.82 -3.29
C LYS A 32 -9.42 9.26 -3.26
N GLN A 33 -10.74 9.44 -3.43
CA GLN A 33 -11.35 10.76 -3.43
C GLN A 33 -11.32 11.37 -2.02
N PHE A 34 -11.63 10.58 -0.99
CA PHE A 34 -11.54 11.03 0.40
C PHE A 34 -10.13 11.51 0.75
N ILE A 35 -9.08 10.76 0.38
CA ILE A 35 -7.70 11.14 0.68
C ILE A 35 -7.34 12.49 0.02
N LYS A 36 -7.78 12.71 -1.23
CA LYS A 36 -7.56 13.97 -1.94
C LYS A 36 -8.29 15.14 -1.29
N ASP A 37 -9.53 14.91 -0.86
CA ASP A 37 -10.35 15.95 -0.23
C ASP A 37 -9.90 16.28 1.21
N ASN A 38 -9.04 15.44 1.80
CA ASN A 38 -8.48 15.60 3.15
C ASN A 38 -6.93 15.55 3.13
N ILE A 39 -6.29 16.04 2.05
CA ILE A 39 -4.85 15.88 1.84
C ILE A 39 -4.01 16.52 2.95
N ASP A 40 -4.52 17.57 3.59
CA ASP A 40 -3.87 18.28 4.69
C ASP A 40 -3.58 17.38 5.91
N ASP A 41 -4.33 16.29 6.10
CA ASP A 41 -4.11 15.31 7.18
C ASP A 41 -2.96 14.34 6.86
N TYR A 42 -2.55 14.27 5.60
CA TYR A 42 -1.60 13.29 5.08
C TYR A 42 -0.30 13.93 4.57
N ILE A 43 -0.19 15.25 4.59
CA ILE A 43 1.01 15.97 4.16
C ILE A 43 1.62 16.76 5.30
N ASP A 44 2.94 16.76 5.33
CA ASP A 44 3.74 17.66 6.14
C ASP A 44 5.04 17.99 5.40
N ASP A 45 5.96 18.71 6.05
CA ASP A 45 7.23 19.09 5.46
C ASP A 45 8.13 17.88 5.13
N ASP A 46 7.90 16.73 5.78
CA ASP A 46 8.66 15.49 5.61
C ASP A 46 7.96 14.46 4.68
N ASN A 47 6.64 14.60 4.45
CA ASN A 47 5.81 13.77 3.57
C ASN A 47 5.02 14.61 2.55
N PRO A 48 5.68 15.18 1.52
CA PRO A 48 5.02 16.00 0.53
C PRO A 48 4.12 15.17 -0.41
N ASP A 49 2.96 15.72 -0.78
CA ASP A 49 2.11 15.14 -1.84
C ASP A 49 2.87 15.14 -3.17
N THR A 50 3.36 13.96 -3.52
CA THR A 50 4.16 13.75 -4.72
C THR A 50 3.52 12.66 -5.55
N PRO A 51 3.22 12.93 -6.84
CA PRO A 51 2.64 11.92 -7.70
C PRO A 51 3.65 10.81 -7.95
N VAL A 52 3.39 9.63 -7.40
CA VAL A 52 4.14 8.42 -7.68
C VAL A 52 3.47 7.63 -8.81
N SER A 53 4.25 7.17 -9.78
CA SER A 53 3.77 6.15 -10.72
C SER A 53 3.65 4.82 -9.97
N GLY A 54 2.52 4.62 -9.30
CA GLY A 54 2.18 3.34 -8.67
C GLY A 54 1.98 2.27 -9.74
N MET A 55 2.96 1.39 -9.92
CA MET A 55 2.88 0.22 -10.83
C MET A 55 2.43 -1.04 -10.08
N SER A 56 1.33 -0.95 -9.33
CA SER A 56 0.71 -2.12 -8.69
C SER A 56 -0.75 -2.18 -9.09
N PHE A 57 -0.99 -2.59 -10.34
CA PHE A 57 -2.34 -2.97 -10.75
C PHE A 57 -2.63 -4.35 -10.17
N CYS A 58 -3.66 -4.46 -9.34
CA CYS A 58 -4.21 -5.75 -8.96
C CYS A 58 -5.24 -6.14 -10.03
N ASP A 59 -5.03 -7.24 -10.75
CA ASP A 59 -6.08 -7.80 -11.61
C ASP A 59 -7.06 -8.68 -10.81
N SER A 60 -6.66 -9.10 -9.60
CA SER A 60 -7.47 -9.90 -8.67
C SER A 60 -7.05 -9.68 -7.21
N ASN A 61 -7.90 -10.05 -6.25
CA ASN A 61 -7.57 -9.98 -4.81
C ASN A 61 -6.37 -10.83 -4.39
N THR A 62 -5.88 -11.70 -5.28
CA THR A 62 -4.70 -12.55 -5.07
C THR A 62 -3.42 -11.97 -5.68
N ASP A 63 -3.46 -10.78 -6.26
CA ASP A 63 -2.35 -10.21 -7.01
C ASP A 63 -1.35 -9.49 -6.10
N TRP A 64 -0.56 -10.29 -5.36
CA TRP A 64 0.58 -9.80 -4.58
C TRP A 64 1.87 -9.91 -5.41
N HIS A 65 2.00 -8.97 -6.35
CA HIS A 65 3.15 -8.66 -7.20
C HIS A 65 3.64 -9.73 -8.21
N ARG A 66 3.40 -9.50 -9.53
CA ARG A 66 4.45 -9.37 -10.58
C ARG A 66 3.84 -9.28 -12.00
N HIS A 67 3.72 -8.07 -12.55
CA HIS A 67 3.85 -7.87 -14.00
C HIS A 67 4.70 -6.64 -14.31
N GLY A 68 6.01 -6.88 -14.40
CA GLY A 68 6.83 -6.16 -15.36
C GLY A 68 6.48 -6.69 -16.74
N HIS A 69 5.75 -5.90 -17.52
CA HIS A 69 5.81 -6.00 -18.98
C HIS A 69 5.96 -4.61 -19.55
N VAL A 70 7.17 -4.36 -20.05
CA VAL A 70 7.53 -3.27 -20.94
C VAL A 70 6.55 -3.24 -22.11
N LEU A 71 5.95 -2.07 -22.36
CA LEU A 71 5.75 -1.48 -23.69
C LEU A 71 5.95 0.03 -23.59
#